data_AF-A0A250KPN5-F1
#
_entry.id   AF-A0A250KPN5-F1
#
_cell.length_a   1.000
_cell.length_b   1.000
_cell.length_c   1.000
_cell.angle_alpha   90.00
_cell.angle_beta   90.00
_cell.angle_gamma   90.00
#
_symmetry.space_group_name_H-M   'P 1'
#
loop_
_entity.id
_entity.type
_entity.pdbx_description
1 polymer ?
#
loop_
_entity_poly.entity_id
_entity_poly.type
_entity_poly.pdbx_seq_one_letter_code
_entity_poly.pdbx_strand_id
1 'polypeptide(L)'
;MRRTKTIWGRLAMIGTLALLVIRPANAEEGGACRRDAKWEAWLERQAERWHRRLLAFEGYERPERFAICLARRGGPRVDYRRDRIFLRRVDENEDRASLAHEYLHLAFRNHPVSRDEGFIEGLARRLVLEGDRYEYNPD
;
A
#
# COMPACT_ATOMS: atom_id res chain seq x y z
N MET A 1 59.32 34.85 -50.99
CA MET A 1 58.05 35.47 -50.53
C MET A 1 56.91 34.48 -50.72
N ARG A 2 55.97 34.47 -49.76
CA ARG A 2 55.07 33.37 -49.38
C ARG A 2 54.03 32.99 -50.45
N ARG A 3 53.73 31.69 -50.57
CA ARG A 3 52.47 31.16 -51.13
C ARG A 3 51.85 30.13 -50.18
N THR A 4 50.53 30.17 -50.16
CA THR A 4 49.54 29.54 -49.29
C THR A 4 49.26 28.07 -49.65
N LYS A 5 48.67 27.29 -48.71
CA LYS A 5 47.70 26.17 -48.93
C LYS A 5 47.33 25.53 -47.58
N THR A 6 46.12 25.80 -47.06
CA THR A 6 44.88 24.98 -47.12
C THR A 6 44.86 23.71 -46.26
N ILE A 7 44.04 23.81 -45.20
CA ILE A 7 43.42 22.79 -44.34
C ILE A 7 42.83 21.65 -45.17
N TRP A 8 42.98 20.38 -44.75
CA TRP A 8 41.93 19.34 -44.87
C TRP A 8 42.04 18.35 -43.70
N GLY A 9 40.95 18.25 -42.94
CA GLY A 9 40.83 17.49 -41.71
C GLY A 9 40.72 15.98 -41.95
N ARG A 10 41.18 15.21 -40.96
CA ARG A 10 40.98 13.76 -40.88
C ARG A 10 39.54 13.46 -40.52
N LEU A 11 38.82 12.76 -41.42
CA LEU A 11 37.60 12.02 -41.06
C LEU A 11 37.96 10.90 -40.09
N ALA A 12 37.28 10.85 -38.95
CA ALA A 12 37.17 9.65 -38.13
C ALA A 12 35.69 9.23 -38.08
N MET A 13 35.44 8.06 -38.65
CA MET A 13 34.19 7.31 -38.56
C MET A 13 33.92 6.93 -37.10
N ILE A 14 32.75 7.26 -36.57
CA ILE A 14 32.17 6.55 -35.42
C ILE A 14 30.71 6.29 -35.75
N GLY A 15 30.43 5.04 -36.11
CA GLY A 15 29.08 4.54 -36.24
C GLY A 15 28.40 4.50 -34.88
N THR A 16 27.33 5.26 -34.72
CA THR A 16 26.52 5.23 -33.50
C THR A 16 25.67 3.97 -33.50
N LEU A 17 26.11 2.98 -32.71
CA LEU A 17 25.29 1.83 -32.34
C LEU A 17 24.09 2.36 -31.56
N ALA A 18 22.88 2.26 -32.12
CA ALA A 18 21.66 2.61 -31.41
C ALA A 18 21.45 1.59 -30.29
N LEU A 19 21.85 1.95 -29.07
CA LEU A 19 21.52 1.19 -27.87
C LEU A 19 20.00 1.24 -27.71
N LEU A 20 19.32 0.13 -27.99
CA LEU A 20 17.95 -0.08 -27.58
C LEU A 20 17.94 -0.08 -26.05
N VAL A 21 17.68 1.08 -25.44
CA VAL A 21 17.43 1.17 -24.01
C VAL A 21 16.11 0.46 -23.76
N ILE A 22 16.19 -0.81 -23.38
CA ILE A 22 15.08 -1.52 -22.77
C ILE A 22 14.78 -0.73 -21.48
N ARG A 23 13.79 0.16 -21.54
CA ARG A 23 13.25 0.77 -20.31
C ARG A 23 12.68 -0.41 -19.52
N PRO A 24 13.17 -0.71 -18.31
CA PRO A 24 12.45 -1.66 -17.49
C PRO A 24 11.02 -1.13 -17.37
N ALA A 25 10.04 -1.98 -17.65
CA ALA A 25 8.67 -1.70 -17.27
C ALA A 25 8.73 -1.36 -15.78
N ASN A 26 8.40 -0.12 -15.43
CA ASN A 26 8.20 0.25 -14.04
C ASN A 26 7.10 -0.68 -13.52
N ALA A 27 7.52 -1.74 -12.82
CA ALA A 27 6.67 -2.48 -11.92
C ALA A 27 6.36 -1.58 -10.73
N GLU A 28 5.60 -0.52 -10.98
CA GLU A 28 4.94 0.32 -9.97
C GLU A 28 3.67 -0.40 -9.49
N GLU A 29 3.71 -1.73 -9.33
CA GLU A 29 2.73 -2.46 -8.55
C GLU A 29 3.19 -2.45 -7.09
N GLY A 30 3.11 -1.26 -6.51
CA GLY A 30 3.62 -0.98 -5.16
C GLY A 30 4.19 0.42 -5.07
N GLY A 31 3.41 1.42 -5.47
CA GLY A 31 3.84 2.83 -5.46
C GLY A 31 4.47 3.24 -4.12
N ALA A 32 5.38 4.21 -4.18
CA ALA A 32 6.12 4.70 -3.02
C ALA A 32 5.21 4.90 -1.79
N CYS A 33 5.43 4.08 -0.76
CA CYS A 33 4.66 4.14 0.47
C CYS A 33 5.14 5.31 1.31
N ARG A 34 4.31 6.36 1.42
CA ARG A 34 4.45 7.33 2.51
C ARG A 34 3.67 6.80 3.71
N ARG A 35 4.39 6.34 4.72
CA ARG A 35 3.82 5.81 5.96
C ARG A 35 3.02 6.88 6.69
N ASP A 36 1.92 6.49 7.32
CA ASP A 36 1.08 7.36 8.14
C ASP A 36 1.02 6.82 9.57
N ALA A 37 1.79 7.45 10.46
CA ALA A 37 1.92 7.02 11.86
C ALA A 37 0.62 7.16 12.66
N LYS A 38 -0.28 8.10 12.31
CA LYS A 38 -1.57 8.26 13.01
C LYS A 38 -2.41 6.99 12.81
N TRP A 39 -2.49 6.54 11.57
CA TRP A 39 -3.28 5.35 11.22
C TRP A 39 -2.63 4.05 11.63
N GLU A 40 -1.30 3.95 11.59
CA GLU A 40 -0.58 2.81 12.16
C GLU A 40 -0.91 2.66 13.65
N ALA A 41 -0.74 3.73 14.43
CA ALA A 41 -1.02 3.71 15.86
C ALA A 41 -2.50 3.43 16.17
N TRP A 42 -3.44 3.97 15.36
CA TRP A 42 -4.86 3.65 15.51
C TRP A 42 -5.11 2.17 15.25
N LEU A 43 -4.61 1.62 14.14
CA LEU A 43 -4.84 0.22 13.78
C LEU A 43 -4.19 -0.74 14.78
N GLU A 44 -3.01 -0.42 15.32
CA GLU A 44 -2.38 -1.21 16.40
C GLU A 44 -3.30 -1.32 17.62
N ARG A 45 -3.84 -0.20 18.10
CA ARG A 45 -4.79 -0.19 19.23
C ARG A 45 -6.06 -0.97 18.92
N GLN A 46 -6.59 -0.82 17.72
CA GLN A 46 -7.81 -1.54 17.34
C GLN A 46 -7.56 -3.03 17.15
N ALA A 47 -6.45 -3.43 16.54
CA ALA A 47 -6.05 -4.82 16.37
C ALA A 47 -5.96 -5.55 17.71
N GLU A 48 -5.40 -4.90 18.76
CA GLU A 48 -5.43 -5.43 20.13
C GLU A 48 -6.85 -5.64 20.66
N ARG A 49 -7.72 -4.64 20.49
CA ARG A 49 -9.12 -4.71 20.95
C ARG A 49 -9.90 -5.80 20.22
N TRP A 50 -9.73 -5.90 18.90
CA TRP A 50 -10.41 -6.85 18.03
C TRP A 50 -9.87 -8.27 18.21
N HIS A 51 -8.61 -8.44 18.62
CA HIS A 51 -7.96 -9.74 18.75
C HIS A 51 -8.83 -10.77 19.48
N ARG A 52 -9.35 -10.42 20.67
CA ARG A 52 -10.20 -11.32 21.46
C ARG A 52 -11.46 -11.78 20.72
N ARG A 53 -12.06 -10.92 19.90
CA ARG A 53 -13.24 -11.26 19.09
C ARG A 53 -12.85 -12.12 17.89
N LEU A 54 -11.75 -11.76 17.23
CA LEU A 54 -11.29 -12.41 16.01
C LEU A 54 -10.73 -13.82 16.25
N LEU A 55 -10.24 -14.12 17.47
CA LEU A 55 -9.85 -15.47 17.87
C LEU A 55 -10.96 -16.52 17.72
N ALA A 56 -12.23 -16.12 17.70
CA ALA A 56 -13.36 -17.03 17.50
C ALA A 56 -13.60 -17.40 16.03
N PHE A 57 -12.91 -16.75 15.08
CA PHE A 57 -13.07 -16.98 13.65
C PHE A 57 -11.95 -17.88 13.12
N GLU A 58 -12.34 -18.97 12.46
CA GLU A 58 -11.37 -19.86 11.81
C GLU A 58 -10.55 -19.11 10.76
N GLY A 59 -9.25 -19.40 10.72
CA GLY A 59 -8.33 -18.80 9.77
C GLY A 59 -7.88 -17.38 10.12
N TYR A 60 -8.31 -16.81 11.24
CA TYR A 60 -7.76 -15.56 11.74
C TYR A 60 -6.33 -15.78 12.25
N GLU A 61 -5.40 -15.04 11.67
CA GLU A 61 -4.03 -14.91 12.13
C GLU A 61 -3.73 -13.44 12.36
N ARG A 62 -3.30 -13.08 13.58
CA ARG A 62 -2.95 -11.70 13.86
C ARG A 62 -1.69 -11.31 13.08
N PRO A 63 -1.72 -10.26 12.22
CA PRO A 63 -0.51 -9.77 11.59
C PRO A 63 0.47 -9.23 12.64
N GLU A 64 1.71 -9.73 12.65
CA GLU A 64 2.76 -9.30 13.59
C GLU A 64 3.22 -7.86 13.33
N ARG A 65 3.19 -7.45 12.07
CA ARG A 65 3.62 -6.13 11.61
C ARG A 65 2.77 -5.72 10.42
N PHE A 66 2.57 -4.42 10.27
CA PHE A 66 2.00 -3.82 9.08
C PHE A 66 2.50 -2.38 8.94
N ALA A 67 2.34 -1.80 7.74
CA ALA A 67 2.53 -0.37 7.52
C ALA A 67 1.32 0.23 6.80
N ILE A 68 0.92 1.44 7.17
CA ILE A 68 -0.19 2.16 6.54
C ILE A 68 0.36 3.19 5.57
N CYS A 69 0.01 3.06 4.30
CA CYS A 69 0.49 3.90 3.22
C CYS A 69 -0.65 4.75 2.65
N LEU A 70 -0.46 6.06 2.54
CA LEU A 70 -1.45 6.90 1.85
C LEU A 70 -1.37 6.70 0.33
N ALA A 71 -2.46 6.22 -0.26
CA ALA A 71 -2.58 6.06 -1.70
C ALA A 71 -2.96 7.39 -2.36
N ARG A 72 -2.17 7.81 -3.37
CA ARG A 72 -2.51 8.98 -4.21
C ARG A 72 -3.55 8.64 -5.29
N ARG A 73 -3.68 7.36 -5.65
CA ARG A 73 -4.55 6.82 -6.70
C ARG A 73 -5.03 5.42 -6.33
N GLY A 74 -6.17 5.00 -6.86
CA GLY A 74 -6.80 3.71 -6.55
C GLY A 74 -7.57 3.71 -5.23
N GLY A 75 -8.25 2.60 -4.95
CA GLY A 75 -8.94 2.38 -3.68
C GLY A 75 -8.02 1.91 -2.55
N PRO A 76 -8.58 1.76 -1.34
CA PRO A 76 -7.99 0.92 -0.31
C PRO A 76 -7.62 -0.46 -0.89
N ARG A 77 -6.49 -1.00 -0.44
CA ARG A 77 -6.00 -2.33 -0.83
C ARG A 77 -4.88 -2.80 0.09
N VAL A 78 -4.68 -4.10 0.18
CA VAL A 78 -3.53 -4.71 0.85
C VAL A 78 -2.44 -5.17 -0.15
N ASP A 79 -1.17 -4.94 0.19
CA ASP A 79 -0.01 -5.61 -0.41
C ASP A 79 0.46 -6.71 0.56
N TYR A 80 -0.03 -7.92 0.31
CA TYR A 80 0.27 -9.11 1.12
C TYR A 80 1.77 -9.45 1.18
N ARG A 81 2.56 -9.05 0.17
CA ARG A 81 3.98 -9.41 0.12
C ARG A 81 4.82 -8.57 1.07
N ARG A 82 4.35 -7.37 1.41
CA ARG A 82 5.08 -6.39 2.21
C ARG A 82 4.36 -6.04 3.51
N ASP A 83 3.24 -6.70 3.78
CA ASP A 83 2.33 -6.42 4.90
C ASP A 83 1.96 -4.92 4.93
N ARG A 84 1.58 -4.35 3.79
CA ARG A 84 1.20 -2.93 3.68
C ARG A 84 -0.27 -2.79 3.39
N ILE A 85 -0.92 -1.87 4.08
CA ILE A 85 -2.28 -1.47 3.78
C ILE A 85 -2.22 -0.08 3.18
N PHE A 86 -2.79 0.06 1.99
CA PHE A 86 -2.94 1.33 1.33
C PHE A 86 -4.31 1.90 1.66
N LEU A 87 -4.35 3.14 2.16
CA LEU A 87 -5.57 3.84 2.49
C LEU A 87 -5.75 5.04 1.55
N ARG A 88 -6.96 5.23 1.02
CA ARG A 88 -7.35 6.46 0.34
C ARG A 88 -8.23 7.26 1.28
N ARG A 89 -7.77 8.46 1.66
CA ARG A 89 -8.48 9.36 2.58
C ARG A 89 -9.76 9.90 1.92
N VAL A 90 -10.90 9.74 2.57
CA VAL A 90 -12.18 10.35 2.18
C VAL A 90 -12.71 11.19 3.34
N ASP A 91 -13.06 10.53 4.43
CA ASP A 91 -13.44 11.10 5.72
C ASP A 91 -13.08 10.10 6.82
N GLU A 92 -12.98 10.56 8.07
CA GLU A 92 -12.40 9.72 9.12
C GLU A 92 -13.21 8.45 9.43
N ASN A 93 -14.54 8.45 9.28
CA ASN A 93 -15.37 7.28 9.58
C ASN A 93 -15.26 6.23 8.47
N GLU A 94 -15.38 6.66 7.22
CA GLU A 94 -15.19 5.76 6.07
C GLU A 94 -13.74 5.25 5.98
N ASP A 95 -12.77 6.07 6.39
CA ASP A 95 -11.36 5.68 6.48
C ASP A 95 -11.14 4.58 7.53
N ARG A 96 -11.79 4.66 8.71
CA ARG A 96 -11.71 3.62 9.76
C ARG A 96 -12.29 2.29 9.26
N ALA A 97 -13.46 2.33 8.63
CA ALA A 97 -14.09 1.14 8.06
C ALA A 97 -13.24 0.52 6.95
N SER A 98 -12.74 1.34 6.03
CA SER A 98 -11.83 0.91 4.95
C SER A 98 -10.53 0.30 5.50
N LEU A 99 -9.96 0.91 6.54
CA LEU A 99 -8.74 0.39 7.14
C LEU A 99 -8.97 -0.93 7.89
N ALA A 100 -10.10 -1.06 8.57
CA ALA A 100 -10.51 -2.32 9.18
C ALA A 100 -10.72 -3.42 8.13
N HIS A 101 -11.36 -3.08 7.01
CA HIS A 101 -11.58 -3.98 5.87
C HIS A 101 -10.24 -4.56 5.35
N GLU A 102 -9.28 -3.69 5.02
CA GLU A 102 -7.97 -4.12 4.50
C GLU A 102 -7.13 -4.87 5.55
N TYR A 103 -7.28 -4.55 6.83
CA TYR A 103 -6.66 -5.32 7.91
C TYR A 103 -7.20 -6.75 7.97
N LEU A 104 -8.51 -6.94 7.81
CA LEU A 104 -9.10 -8.28 7.83
C LEU A 104 -8.65 -9.11 6.63
N HIS A 105 -8.50 -8.50 5.45
CA HIS A 105 -7.84 -9.17 4.31
C HIS A 105 -6.45 -9.68 4.70
N LEU A 106 -5.63 -8.84 5.34
CA LEU A 106 -4.30 -9.25 5.80
C LEU A 106 -4.36 -10.35 6.87
N ALA A 107 -5.29 -10.24 7.82
CA ALA A 107 -5.42 -11.16 8.95
C ALA A 107 -6.01 -12.54 8.57
N PHE A 108 -6.81 -12.61 7.51
CA PHE A 108 -7.37 -13.85 6.97
C PHE A 108 -6.63 -14.34 5.72
N ARG A 109 -5.44 -13.80 5.41
CA ARG A 109 -4.72 -14.05 4.14
C ARG A 109 -4.48 -15.53 3.80
N ASN A 110 -4.43 -16.39 4.81
CA ASN A 110 -4.21 -17.84 4.68
C ASN A 110 -5.51 -18.65 4.65
N HIS A 111 -6.67 -17.98 4.67
CA HIS A 111 -7.99 -18.61 4.74
C HIS A 111 -8.88 -18.14 3.57
N PRO A 112 -9.71 -19.02 2.97
CA PRO A 112 -10.57 -18.65 1.84
C PRO A 112 -11.53 -17.49 2.12
N VAL A 113 -11.89 -17.27 3.39
CA VAL A 113 -12.78 -16.17 3.82
C VAL A 113 -12.22 -14.78 3.50
N SER A 114 -10.89 -14.64 3.34
CA SER A 114 -10.28 -13.39 2.86
C SER A 114 -10.81 -12.97 1.48
N ARG A 115 -11.43 -13.86 0.69
CA ARG A 115 -12.00 -13.49 -0.62
C ARG A 115 -13.49 -13.20 -0.58
N ASP A 116 -14.11 -13.36 0.58
CA ASP A 116 -15.52 -13.04 0.78
C ASP A 116 -15.63 -11.57 1.20
N GLU A 117 -15.72 -10.68 0.20
CA GLU A 117 -15.85 -9.24 0.41
C GLU A 117 -17.08 -8.88 1.27
N GLY A 118 -18.16 -9.65 1.20
CA GLY A 118 -19.36 -9.41 2.00
C GLY A 118 -19.14 -9.71 3.48
N PHE A 119 -18.48 -10.82 3.78
CA PHE A 119 -18.06 -11.15 5.14
C PHE A 119 -17.06 -10.14 5.68
N ILE A 120 -16.02 -9.82 4.92
CA ILE A 120 -14.95 -8.89 5.32
C ILE A 120 -15.52 -7.49 5.59
N GLU A 121 -16.32 -6.95 4.67
CA GLU A 121 -16.95 -5.65 4.83
C GLU A 121 -17.90 -5.60 6.03
N GLY A 122 -18.76 -6.62 6.18
CA GLY A 122 -19.72 -6.70 7.28
C GLY A 122 -19.04 -6.79 8.64
N LEU A 123 -17.96 -7.57 8.74
CA LEU A 123 -17.16 -7.69 9.95
C LEU A 123 -16.40 -6.39 10.25
N ALA A 124 -15.79 -5.76 9.25
CA ALA A 124 -15.07 -4.49 9.40
C ALA A 124 -15.96 -3.39 10.00
N ARG A 125 -17.16 -3.20 9.42
CA ARG A 125 -18.13 -2.21 9.92
C ARG A 125 -18.56 -2.50 11.35
N ARG A 126 -18.81 -3.77 11.69
CA ARG A 126 -19.18 -4.18 13.04
C ARG A 126 -18.06 -3.87 14.04
N LEU A 127 -16.82 -4.19 13.70
CA LEU A 127 -15.65 -3.95 14.55
C LEU A 127 -15.42 -2.46 14.82
N VAL A 128 -15.59 -1.60 13.81
CA VAL A 128 -15.47 -0.15 13.96
C VAL A 128 -16.62 0.43 14.79
N LEU A 129 -17.87 0.08 14.48
CA LEU A 129 -19.04 0.55 15.24
C LEU A 129 -18.97 0.15 16.72
N GLU A 130 -18.52 -1.06 17.02
CA GLU A 130 -18.34 -1.52 18.40
C GLU A 130 -17.14 -0.85 19.07
N GLY A 131 -16.07 -0.55 18.34
CA GLY A 131 -14.90 0.17 18.84
C GLY A 131 -15.16 1.65 19.14
N ASP A 132 -15.91 2.34 18.27
CA ASP A 132 -16.28 3.75 18.40
C ASP A 132 -17.16 3.99 19.65
N ARG A 133 -17.99 3.01 20.05
CA ARG A 133 -18.75 3.06 21.31
C ARG A 133 -17.85 3.20 22.55
N TYR A 134 -16.56 2.88 22.44
CA TYR A 134 -15.57 2.99 23.51
C TYR A 134 -14.46 4.01 23.20
N GLU A 135 -14.57 4.80 22.13
CA GLU A 135 -13.59 5.83 21.73
C GLU A 135 -14.16 7.26 21.79
N TYR A 136 -15.40 7.45 22.29
CA TYR A 136 -15.91 8.77 22.68
C TYR A 136 -15.17 9.29 23.92
N ASN A 137 -14.15 10.13 23.69
CA ASN A 137 -13.55 11.00 24.69
C ASN A 137 -13.90 12.46 24.33
N PRO A 138 -14.88 13.10 25.00
CA PRO A 138 -15.28 14.48 24.71
C PRO A 138 -14.38 15.49 25.43
N ASP A 139 -13.06 15.30 25.37
CA ASP A 139 -12.09 16.29 25.84
C ASP A 139 -11.63 17.17 24.67
#